data_AF-A0A1F9L4U8-F1
#
_entry.id   AF-A0A1F9L4U8-F1
#
_cell.length_a   1.000
_cell.length_b   1.000
_cell.length_c   1.000
_cell.angle_alpha   90.00
_cell.angle_beta   90.00
_cell.angle_gamma   90.00
#
_symmetry.space_group_name_H-M   'P 1'
#
loop_
_entity.id
_entity.type
_entity.pdbx_description
1 polymer ?
#
loop_
_entity_poly.entity_id
_entity_poly.type
_entity_poly.pdbx_seq_one_letter_code
_entity_poly.pdbx_strand_id
1 'polypeptide(L)'
;MHFYAPGIKYEKMVLCDAIMCNIYTIVYKSKLFPEWNVENLGARLRAIRIRLDLTQGEIARKIGSSATAIGQYEKNEKVPGGKVLAGLARLGVNINWLLTGEARPVDGKLLETIIATVEGQLMQDLRVLSPETKAELLVFLYEYFEEDAAGLQRGELEGDIAEKTLRLIKFRDGGRDSGTE
;
A
#
# COMPACT_ATOMS: atom_id res chain seq x y z
N MET A 1 7.97 23.05 -18.87
CA MET A 1 6.66 23.07 -19.55
C MET A 1 5.62 22.62 -18.53
N HIS A 2 4.89 23.58 -17.96
CA HIS A 2 3.85 23.31 -16.98
C HIS A 2 2.57 22.85 -17.69
N PHE A 3 2.06 21.67 -17.33
CA PHE A 3 0.70 21.28 -17.69
C PHE A 3 -0.22 21.60 -16.50
N TYR A 4 -0.69 22.85 -16.45
CA TYR A 4 -1.85 23.22 -15.64
C TYR A 4 -3.11 22.91 -16.45
N ALA A 5 -4.07 22.19 -15.87
CA ALA A 5 -5.41 22.07 -16.44
C ALA A 5 -6.08 23.46 -16.42
N PRO A 6 -6.65 23.94 -17.53
CA PRO A 6 -7.29 25.25 -17.57
C PRO A 6 -8.63 25.20 -16.81
N GLY A 7 -8.79 26.06 -15.80
CA GLY A 7 -10.11 26.37 -15.24
C GLY A 7 -10.32 26.25 -13.73
N ILE A 8 -9.33 25.83 -12.94
CA ILE A 8 -9.50 25.75 -11.47
C ILE A 8 -8.60 26.78 -10.78
N LYS A 9 -9.21 27.80 -10.18
CA LYS A 9 -8.51 28.78 -9.34
C LYS A 9 -8.24 28.15 -7.97
N TYR A 10 -6.99 27.78 -7.72
CA TYR A 10 -6.53 27.37 -6.39
C TYR A 10 -5.98 28.61 -5.65
N GLU A 11 -6.87 29.40 -5.07
CA GLU A 11 -6.46 30.45 -4.14
C GLU A 11 -6.45 29.88 -2.72
N LYS A 12 -5.23 29.83 -2.17
CA LYS A 12 -4.88 29.59 -0.76
C LYS A 12 -5.01 28.15 -0.24
N MET A 13 -3.96 27.38 -0.46
CA MET A 13 -3.55 26.37 0.52
C MET A 13 -2.05 26.48 0.70
N VAL A 14 -1.64 27.10 1.80
CA VAL A 14 -0.25 27.26 2.22
C VAL A 14 -0.01 26.28 3.37
N LEU A 15 1.10 25.53 3.28
CA LEU A 15 1.76 24.73 4.32
C LEU A 15 1.14 23.37 4.69
N CYS A 16 1.52 22.31 3.95
CA CYS A 16 2.16 21.07 4.47
C CYS A 16 2.51 20.10 3.30
N ASP A 17 3.47 20.48 2.46
CA ASP A 17 3.64 20.02 1.06
C ASP A 17 4.35 18.66 0.83
N ALA A 18 4.38 17.72 1.78
CA ALA A 18 4.98 16.41 1.48
C ALA A 18 4.22 15.21 2.05
N ILE A 19 3.75 15.29 3.29
CA ILE A 19 3.10 14.15 3.96
C ILE A 19 1.62 14.08 3.59
N MET A 20 0.94 15.22 3.54
CA MET A 20 -0.46 15.27 3.10
C MET A 20 -0.60 14.93 1.63
N CYS A 21 0.35 15.33 0.77
CA CYS A 21 0.26 15.07 -0.66
C CYS A 21 0.28 13.56 -0.99
N ASN A 22 0.97 12.72 -0.22
CA ASN A 22 1.04 11.29 -0.52
C ASN A 22 -0.23 10.53 -0.09
N ILE A 23 -0.80 10.86 1.08
CA ILE A 23 -2.06 10.24 1.54
C ILE A 23 -3.26 10.84 0.79
N TYR A 24 -3.33 12.16 0.56
CA TYR A 24 -4.41 12.76 -0.24
C TYR A 24 -4.36 12.27 -1.69
N THR A 25 -3.18 12.04 -2.28
CA THR A 25 -3.09 11.49 -3.64
C THR A 25 -3.53 10.01 -3.70
N ILE A 26 -3.29 9.21 -2.66
CA ILE A 26 -3.73 7.81 -2.63
C ILE A 26 -5.24 7.72 -2.35
N VAL A 27 -5.75 8.54 -1.43
CA VAL A 27 -7.16 8.49 -0.97
C VAL A 27 -8.11 9.27 -1.90
N TYR A 28 -7.76 10.48 -2.36
CA TYR A 28 -8.66 11.35 -3.15
C TYR A 28 -8.66 11.08 -4.65
N LYS A 29 -7.65 10.38 -5.19
CA LYS A 29 -7.71 9.91 -6.59
C LYS A 29 -8.88 8.96 -6.82
N SER A 30 -9.41 8.29 -5.79
CA SER A 30 -10.57 7.38 -5.91
C SER A 30 -11.86 8.05 -6.44
N LYS A 31 -12.02 9.37 -6.27
CA LYS A 31 -13.21 10.12 -6.76
C LYS A 31 -13.07 10.73 -8.16
N LEU A 32 -11.89 10.69 -8.79
CA LEU A 32 -11.60 11.43 -10.03
C LEU A 32 -11.17 10.56 -11.24
N PHE A 33 -11.15 9.23 -11.14
CA PHE A 33 -10.86 8.35 -12.29
C PHE A 33 -12.10 7.53 -12.66
N PRO A 34 -12.91 7.97 -13.64
CA PRO A 34 -14.19 7.33 -13.97
C PRO A 34 -14.08 6.01 -14.74
N GLU A 35 -12.88 5.46 -14.99
CA GLU A 35 -12.73 4.24 -15.82
C GLU A 35 -11.69 3.27 -15.24
N TRP A 36 -12.01 2.67 -14.09
CA TRP A 36 -11.35 1.45 -13.61
C TRP A 36 -12.07 0.18 -14.09
N ASN A 37 -12.72 0.24 -15.26
CA ASN A 37 -13.14 -0.98 -15.95
C ASN A 37 -11.95 -1.52 -16.75
N VAL A 38 -10.96 -2.03 -16.03
CA VAL A 38 -9.73 -2.58 -16.62
C VAL A 38 -9.97 -4.05 -16.93
N GLU A 39 -10.81 -4.30 -17.93
CA GLU A 39 -11.41 -5.62 -18.22
C GLU A 39 -10.37 -6.74 -18.41
N ASN A 40 -9.18 -6.42 -18.92
CA ASN A 40 -8.15 -7.40 -19.25
C ASN A 40 -6.77 -7.07 -18.69
N LEU A 41 -5.92 -8.10 -18.67
CA LEU A 41 -4.55 -8.05 -18.16
C LEU A 41 -3.71 -6.96 -18.83
N GLY A 42 -3.85 -6.78 -20.14
CA GLY A 42 -3.08 -5.78 -20.88
C GLY A 42 -3.39 -4.36 -20.43
N ALA A 43 -4.67 -4.05 -20.23
CA ALA A 43 -5.09 -2.76 -19.70
C ALA A 43 -4.59 -2.56 -18.25
N ARG A 44 -4.57 -3.62 -17.41
CA ARG A 44 -4.03 -3.56 -16.03
C ARG A 44 -2.51 -3.30 -16.04
N LEU A 45 -1.78 -3.97 -16.92
CA LEU A 45 -0.34 -3.74 -17.09
C LEU A 45 -0.04 -2.30 -17.54
N ARG A 46 -0.83 -1.78 -18.49
CA ARG A 46 -0.70 -0.39 -18.95
C ARG A 46 -0.96 0.60 -17.81
N ALA A 47 -2.00 0.37 -17.01
CA ALA A 47 -2.32 1.21 -15.85
C ALA A 47 -1.16 1.22 -14.83
N ILE A 48 -0.59 0.06 -14.52
CA ILE A 48 0.61 -0.05 -13.66
C ILE A 48 1.77 0.77 -14.23
N ARG A 49 2.08 0.59 -15.52
CA ARG A 49 3.19 1.30 -16.17
C ARG A 49 3.01 2.82 -16.08
N ILE A 50 1.81 3.32 -16.39
CA ILE A 50 1.50 4.75 -16.33
C ILE A 50 1.59 5.27 -14.89
N ARG A 51 1.13 4.49 -13.90
CA ARG A 51 1.24 4.85 -12.47
C ARG A 51 2.68 4.97 -12.00
N LEU A 52 3.57 4.16 -12.55
CA LEU A 52 5.01 4.22 -12.29
C LEU A 52 5.73 5.32 -13.08
N ASP A 53 5.00 6.08 -13.91
CA ASP A 53 5.53 7.10 -14.81
C ASP A 53 6.63 6.58 -15.75
N LEU A 54 6.42 5.39 -16.31
CA LEU A 54 7.37 4.72 -17.20
C LEU A 54 6.87 4.66 -18.64
N THR A 55 7.79 4.81 -19.58
CA THR A 55 7.61 4.41 -20.98
C THR A 55 7.64 2.88 -21.11
N GLN A 56 7.13 2.34 -22.23
CA GLN A 56 7.19 0.90 -22.50
C GLN A 56 8.63 0.37 -22.54
N GLY A 57 9.58 1.19 -23.02
CA GLY A 57 11.00 0.84 -23.03
C GLY A 57 11.63 0.81 -21.64
N GLU A 58 11.25 1.72 -20.76
CA GLU A 58 11.80 1.77 -19.40
C GLU A 58 11.33 0.60 -18.54
N ILE A 59 10.04 0.30 -18.56
CA ILE A 59 9.53 -0.86 -17.81
C ILE A 59 10.10 -2.16 -18.38
N ALA A 60 10.25 -2.28 -19.71
CA ALA A 60 10.87 -3.42 -20.36
C ALA A 60 12.29 -3.68 -19.82
N ARG A 61 13.12 -2.64 -19.73
CA ARG A 61 14.48 -2.76 -19.18
C ARG A 61 14.46 -3.20 -17.72
N LYS A 62 13.56 -2.64 -16.90
CA LYS A 62 13.45 -2.98 -15.47
C LYS A 62 13.05 -4.44 -15.21
N ILE A 63 12.16 -5.00 -16.05
CA ILE A 63 11.62 -6.36 -15.85
C ILE A 63 12.29 -7.42 -16.72
N GLY A 64 13.28 -7.05 -17.55
CA GLY A 64 14.00 -7.97 -18.43
C GLY A 64 13.16 -8.46 -19.63
N SER A 65 12.46 -7.53 -20.28
CA SER A 65 11.62 -7.73 -21.47
C SER A 65 12.04 -6.76 -22.60
N SER A 66 11.34 -6.79 -23.74
CA SER A 66 11.51 -5.80 -24.83
C SER A 66 10.32 -4.84 -24.89
N ALA A 67 10.53 -3.61 -25.37
CA ALA A 67 9.45 -2.63 -25.53
C ALA A 67 8.30 -3.16 -26.40
N THR A 68 8.64 -3.88 -27.48
CA THR A 68 7.67 -4.58 -28.33
C THR A 68 6.84 -5.59 -27.56
N ALA A 69 7.47 -6.42 -26.72
CA ALA A 69 6.74 -7.39 -25.91
C ALA A 69 5.80 -6.70 -24.91
N ILE A 70 6.23 -5.60 -24.27
CA ILE A 70 5.34 -4.79 -23.42
C ILE A 70 4.13 -4.27 -24.22
N GLY A 71 4.36 -3.74 -25.42
CA GLY A 71 3.27 -3.30 -26.30
C GLY A 71 2.29 -4.42 -26.65
N GLN A 72 2.79 -5.63 -26.94
CA GLN A 72 1.97 -6.82 -27.19
C GLN A 72 1.16 -7.23 -25.95
N TYR A 73 1.76 -7.17 -24.76
CA TYR A 73 1.07 -7.45 -23.51
C TYR A 73 -0.02 -6.42 -23.22
N GLU A 74 0.28 -5.13 -23.37
CA GLU A 74 -0.69 -4.04 -23.11
C GLU A 74 -1.89 -4.05 -24.06
N LYS A 75 -1.72 -4.59 -25.27
CA LYS A 75 -2.79 -4.80 -26.24
C LYS A 75 -3.51 -6.14 -26.06
N ASN A 76 -3.12 -6.94 -25.06
CA ASN A 76 -3.64 -8.27 -24.82
C ASN A 76 -3.43 -9.26 -25.99
N GLU A 77 -2.43 -9.00 -26.85
CA GLU A 77 -2.03 -9.87 -27.97
C GLU A 77 -1.18 -11.07 -27.48
N LYS A 78 -0.50 -10.90 -26.34
CA LYS A 78 0.26 -11.96 -25.67
C LYS A 78 0.08 -11.88 -24.16
N VAL A 79 0.29 -13.01 -23.49
CA VAL A 79 0.31 -13.10 -22.03
C VAL A 79 1.76 -13.06 -21.53
N PRO A 80 2.08 -12.26 -20.49
CA PRO A 80 3.41 -12.25 -19.88
C PRO A 80 3.79 -13.62 -19.32
N GLY A 81 4.96 -14.13 -19.69
CA GLY A 81 5.52 -15.34 -19.09
C GLY A 81 6.08 -15.11 -17.68
N GLY A 82 6.43 -16.21 -16.99
CA GLY A 82 6.87 -16.19 -15.59
C GLY A 82 8.06 -15.26 -15.31
N LYS A 83 9.03 -15.14 -16.22
CA LYS A 83 10.18 -14.22 -16.06
C LYS A 83 9.74 -12.75 -15.99
N VAL A 84 8.75 -12.38 -16.80
CA VAL A 84 8.19 -11.01 -16.83
C VAL A 84 7.38 -10.76 -15.57
N LEU A 85 6.55 -11.72 -15.16
CA LEU A 85 5.78 -11.63 -13.90
C LEU A 85 6.70 -11.50 -12.68
N ALA A 86 7.78 -12.27 -12.60
CA ALA A 86 8.78 -12.14 -11.55
C ALA A 86 9.48 -10.76 -11.57
N GLY A 87 9.71 -10.20 -12.75
CA GLY A 87 10.22 -8.84 -12.90
C GLY A 87 9.25 -7.78 -12.39
N LEU A 88 7.96 -7.93 -12.68
CA LEU A 88 6.91 -7.04 -12.17
C LEU A 88 6.78 -7.15 -10.64
N ALA A 89 6.87 -8.36 -10.09
CA ALA A 89 6.82 -8.57 -8.64
C ALA A 89 7.96 -7.83 -7.93
N ARG A 90 9.19 -7.84 -8.50
CA ARG A 90 10.33 -7.07 -7.98
C ARG A 90 10.13 -5.55 -8.02
N LEU A 91 9.21 -5.06 -8.86
CA LEU A 91 8.81 -3.65 -8.89
C LEU A 91 7.67 -3.32 -7.89
N GLY A 92 7.28 -4.26 -7.03
CA GLY A 92 6.19 -4.08 -6.08
C GLY A 92 4.79 -4.21 -6.69
N VAL A 93 4.69 -4.78 -7.89
CA VAL A 93 3.39 -5.02 -8.53
C VAL A 93 2.70 -6.21 -7.86
N ASN A 94 1.46 -6.02 -7.41
CA ASN A 94 0.61 -7.13 -6.98
C ASN A 94 0.25 -8.00 -8.20
N ILE A 95 0.91 -9.15 -8.33
CA ILE A 95 0.74 -10.05 -9.46
C ILE A 95 -0.65 -10.68 -9.47
N ASN A 96 -1.23 -10.97 -8.30
CA ASN A 96 -2.59 -11.49 -8.23
C ASN A 96 -3.56 -10.49 -8.88
N TRP A 97 -3.51 -9.22 -8.45
CA TRP A 97 -4.34 -8.17 -9.03
C TRP A 97 -4.09 -7.98 -10.53
N LEU A 98 -2.83 -8.02 -10.98
CA LEU A 98 -2.51 -7.93 -12.41
C LEU A 98 -3.19 -9.05 -13.21
N LEU A 99 -3.18 -10.28 -12.69
CA LEU A 99 -3.72 -11.44 -13.39
C LEU A 99 -5.26 -11.51 -13.31
N THR A 100 -5.84 -11.34 -12.13
CA THR A 100 -7.27 -11.57 -11.87
C THR A 100 -8.11 -10.29 -11.92
N GLY A 101 -7.49 -9.12 -11.71
CA GLY A 101 -8.21 -7.87 -11.43
C GLY A 101 -8.70 -7.75 -9.99
N GLU A 102 -8.51 -8.80 -9.18
CA GLU A 102 -8.94 -8.85 -7.80
C GLU A 102 -7.76 -8.50 -6.88
N ALA A 103 -7.92 -7.42 -6.11
CA ALA A 103 -7.01 -7.14 -5.02
C ALA A 103 -7.52 -7.91 -3.80
N ARG A 104 -6.60 -8.37 -2.94
CA ARG A 104 -7.01 -8.85 -1.61
C ARG A 104 -7.76 -7.69 -0.94
N PRO A 105 -9.03 -7.85 -0.57
CA PRO A 105 -9.77 -6.79 0.10
C PRO A 105 -9.07 -6.50 1.42
N VAL A 106 -8.77 -5.24 1.67
CA VAL A 106 -8.30 -4.81 2.99
C VAL A 106 -9.54 -4.63 3.86
N ASP A 107 -9.57 -5.29 5.02
CA ASP A 107 -10.60 -5.03 6.02
C ASP A 107 -10.33 -3.66 6.65
N GLY A 108 -10.98 -2.64 6.10
CA GLY A 108 -10.85 -1.27 6.56
C GLY A 108 -11.28 -1.09 8.02
N LYS A 109 -12.21 -1.92 8.52
CA LYS A 109 -12.66 -1.84 9.92
C LYS A 109 -11.61 -2.42 10.87
N LEU A 110 -11.03 -3.57 10.52
CA LEU A 110 -9.91 -4.13 11.28
C LEU A 110 -8.74 -3.15 11.34
N LEU A 111 -8.36 -2.57 10.19
CA LEU A 111 -7.26 -1.60 10.14
C LEU A 111 -7.54 -0.35 10.99
N GLU A 112 -8.76 0.17 10.95
CA GLU A 112 -9.20 1.29 11.80
C GLU A 112 -9.07 0.93 13.29
N THR A 113 -9.55 -0.25 13.69
CA THR A 113 -9.45 -0.73 15.07
C THR A 113 -7.99 -0.87 15.51
N ILE A 114 -7.13 -1.51 14.70
CA ILE A 114 -5.71 -1.66 15.00
C ILE A 114 -5.04 -0.30 15.20
N ILE A 115 -5.24 0.64 14.27
CA ILE A 115 -4.65 1.98 14.35
C ILE A 115 -5.13 2.69 15.62
N ALA A 116 -6.45 2.71 15.87
CA ALA A 116 -7.00 3.38 17.05
C ALA A 116 -6.46 2.80 18.36
N THR A 117 -6.36 1.47 18.46
CA THR A 117 -5.83 0.79 19.64
C THR A 117 -4.33 1.06 19.82
N VAL A 118 -3.53 0.99 18.75
CA VAL A 118 -2.09 1.27 18.82
C VAL A 118 -1.85 2.72 19.23
N GLU A 119 -2.49 3.70 18.57
CA GLU A 119 -2.30 5.12 18.90
C GLU A 119 -2.81 5.45 20.31
N GLY A 120 -3.94 4.88 20.71
CA GLY A 120 -4.47 5.02 22.07
C GLY A 120 -3.50 4.50 23.12
N GLN A 121 -2.90 3.33 22.89
CA GLN A 121 -1.92 2.74 23.79
C GLN A 121 -0.63 3.56 23.87
N LEU A 122 -0.10 4.00 22.72
CA LEU A 122 1.08 4.86 22.68
C LEU A 122 0.85 6.18 23.42
N MET A 123 -0.35 6.76 23.30
CA MET A 123 -0.73 7.97 24.02
C MET A 123 -0.80 7.73 25.54
N GLN A 124 -1.40 6.63 25.99
CA GLN A 124 -1.46 6.27 27.41
C GLN A 124 -0.07 6.07 28.02
N ASP A 125 0.82 5.43 27.27
CA ASP A 125 2.20 5.17 27.69
C ASP A 125 3.13 6.38 27.49
N LEU A 126 2.62 7.52 27.00
CA LEU A 126 3.38 8.72 26.63
C LEU A 126 4.58 8.40 25.73
N ARG A 127 4.39 7.44 24.81
CA ARG A 127 5.43 6.89 23.95
C ARG A 127 5.29 7.37 22.51
N VAL A 128 6.42 7.67 21.89
CA VAL A 128 6.49 7.98 20.46
C VAL A 128 7.30 6.91 19.74
N LEU A 129 6.68 6.26 18.76
CA LEU A 129 7.39 5.36 17.83
C LEU A 129 7.79 6.13 16.57
N SER A 130 8.92 5.75 15.96
CA SER A 130 9.25 6.25 14.63
C SER A 130 8.18 5.77 13.62
N PRO A 131 7.96 6.53 12.52
CA PRO A 131 7.00 6.13 11.49
C PRO A 131 7.25 4.71 10.95
N GLU A 132 8.51 4.31 10.81
CA GLU A 132 8.92 3.00 10.29
C GLU A 132 8.54 1.88 11.26
N THR A 133 8.88 2.05 12.55
CA THR A 133 8.54 1.08 13.60
C THR A 133 7.02 0.96 13.76
N LYS A 134 6.30 2.08 13.66
CA LYS A 134 4.84 2.09 13.72
C LYS A 134 4.23 1.36 12.53
N ALA A 135 4.74 1.57 11.32
CA ALA A 135 4.29 0.87 10.12
C ALA A 135 4.53 -0.64 10.22
N GLU A 136 5.72 -1.07 10.66
CA GLU A 136 6.02 -2.49 10.91
C GLU A 136 5.01 -3.14 11.87
N LEU A 137 4.72 -2.45 12.99
CA LEU A 137 3.78 -2.94 13.99
C LEU A 137 2.36 -3.05 13.40
N LEU A 138 1.90 -2.03 12.68
CA LEU A 138 0.56 -2.03 12.08
C LEU A 138 0.41 -3.12 11.02
N VAL A 139 1.42 -3.34 10.18
CA VAL A 139 1.42 -4.43 9.19
C VAL A 139 1.38 -5.78 9.88
N PHE A 140 2.26 -5.99 10.87
CA PHE A 140 2.30 -7.23 11.64
C PHE A 140 0.95 -7.53 12.31
N LEU A 141 0.36 -6.55 12.99
CA LEU A 141 -0.94 -6.73 13.64
C LEU A 141 -2.04 -7.00 12.61
N TYR A 142 -2.03 -6.30 11.47
CA TYR A 142 -3.01 -6.53 10.42
C TYR A 142 -2.94 -7.96 9.88
N GLU A 143 -1.74 -8.45 9.54
CA GLU A 143 -1.54 -9.82 9.05
C GLU A 143 -1.94 -10.85 10.12
N TYR A 144 -1.49 -10.64 11.36
CA TYR A 144 -1.81 -11.50 12.50
C TYR A 144 -3.33 -11.63 12.72
N PHE A 145 -4.03 -10.49 12.77
CA PHE A 145 -5.47 -10.49 13.03
C PHE A 145 -6.30 -10.85 11.81
N GLU A 146 -5.81 -10.63 10.58
CA GLU A 146 -6.49 -11.11 9.39
C GLU A 146 -6.51 -12.65 9.34
N GLU A 147 -5.44 -13.31 9.79
CA GLU A 147 -5.36 -14.77 9.91
C GLU A 147 -6.30 -15.33 10.99
N ASP A 148 -6.39 -14.66 12.15
CA ASP A 148 -7.24 -15.07 13.28
C ASP A 148 -8.72 -14.64 13.12
N ALA A 149 -9.01 -13.55 12.41
CA ALA A 149 -10.38 -13.03 12.19
C ALA A 149 -11.26 -13.94 11.33
N ALA A 150 -10.69 -14.96 10.67
CA ALA A 150 -11.45 -16.01 10.03
C ALA A 150 -12.35 -16.81 11.01
N GLY A 151 -12.19 -16.63 12.33
CA GLY A 151 -13.01 -17.31 13.36
C GLY A 151 -13.47 -16.48 14.56
N LEU A 152 -13.15 -15.18 14.68
CA LEU A 152 -13.39 -14.37 15.89
C LEU A 152 -14.55 -13.36 15.74
N GLN A 153 -15.33 -13.15 16.82
CA GLN A 153 -16.37 -12.12 16.84
C GLN A 153 -15.80 -10.73 17.16
N ARG A 154 -16.45 -9.68 16.63
CA ARG A 154 -15.97 -8.28 16.64
C ARG A 154 -15.54 -7.72 18.00
N GLY A 155 -16.20 -8.12 19.09
CA GLY A 155 -15.86 -7.68 20.45
C GLY A 155 -14.64 -8.40 21.06
N GLU A 156 -14.32 -9.60 20.57
CA GLU A 156 -13.15 -10.38 21.00
C GLU A 156 -11.87 -9.83 20.37
N LEU A 157 -11.97 -9.30 19.14
CA LEU A 157 -10.87 -8.69 18.40
C LEU A 157 -10.30 -7.45 19.11
N GLU A 158 -11.14 -6.53 19.60
CA GLU A 158 -10.65 -5.28 20.23
C GLU A 158 -9.81 -5.55 21.49
N GLY A 159 -10.21 -6.50 22.34
CA GLY A 159 -9.46 -6.87 23.54
C GLY A 159 -8.14 -7.57 23.24
N ASP A 160 -8.15 -8.51 22.28
CA ASP A 160 -6.96 -9.26 21.89
C ASP A 160 -5.92 -8.37 21.18
N ILE A 161 -6.38 -7.42 20.34
CA ILE A 161 -5.52 -6.41 19.70
C ILE A 161 -4.79 -5.58 20.76
N ALA A 162 -5.50 -5.08 21.76
CA ALA A 162 -4.90 -4.26 22.82
C ALA A 162 -3.87 -5.04 23.64
N GLU A 163 -4.20 -6.25 24.08
CA GLU A 163 -3.30 -7.08 24.90
C GLU A 163 -2.03 -7.48 24.11
N LYS A 164 -2.18 -7.89 22.86
CA LYS A 164 -1.03 -8.26 22.01
C LYS A 164 -0.17 -7.05 21.67
N THR A 165 -0.79 -5.92 21.35
CA THR A 165 -0.09 -4.63 21.14
C THR A 165 0.77 -4.29 22.35
N LEU A 166 0.19 -4.34 23.56
CA LEU A 166 0.89 -4.10 24.82
C LEU A 166 2.08 -5.05 25.04
N ARG A 167 1.91 -6.35 24.78
CA ARG A 167 3.00 -7.33 24.92
C ARG A 167 4.17 -7.03 23.98
N LEU A 168 3.88 -6.70 22.72
CA LEU A 168 4.92 -6.45 21.70
C LEU A 168 5.66 -5.14 21.95
N ILE A 169 4.94 -4.08 22.31
CA ILE A 169 5.48 -2.79 22.73
C ILE A 169 6.46 -2.99 23.91
N LYS A 170 6.07 -3.75 24.93
CA LYS A 170 6.89 -4.05 26.12
C LYS A 170 8.08 -4.97 25.82
N PHE A 171 7.90 -5.99 24.98
CA PHE A 171 8.97 -6.93 24.62
C PHE A 171 10.11 -6.23 23.85
N ARG A 172 9.78 -5.30 22.96
CA ARG A 172 10.75 -4.54 22.16
C ARG A 172 11.51 -3.48 22.98
N ASP A 173 10.98 -3.08 24.13
CA ASP A 173 11.67 -2.21 25.10
C ASP A 173 12.60 -2.99 26.03
N GLY A 174 12.21 -4.20 26.45
CA GLY A 174 13.05 -5.07 27.28
C GLY A 174 14.34 -5.57 26.59
N GLY A 175 14.46 -5.38 25.27
CA GLY A 175 15.67 -5.68 24.50
C GLY A 175 16.58 -4.48 24.24
N ARG A 176 16.25 -3.29 24.74
CA ARG A 176 17.02 -2.06 24.50
C ARG A 176 17.68 -1.48 25.77
N ASP A 177 17.85 -2.32 26.79
CA ASP A 177 18.49 -1.96 28.06
C ASP A 177 19.65 -2.91 28.37
N SER A 178 20.78 -2.71 27.69
CA SER A 178 22.11 -3.04 28.20
C SER A 178 23.20 -2.46 27.30
N GLY A 179 23.90 -1.44 27.79
CA GLY A 179 25.24 -1.10 27.30
C GLY A 179 25.46 0.36 26.92
N THR A 180 25.50 1.24 27.92
CA THR A 180 26.55 2.26 28.07
C THR A 180 26.58 2.70 29.53
N GLU A 181 27.32 1.94 30.35
CA GLU A 181 28.14 2.52 31.44
C GLU A 181 29.57 2.62 30.92
#